data_AF-A0A353A0J6-F1
#
_entry.id   AF-A0A353A0J6-F1
#
_cell.length_a   1.000
_cell.length_b   1.000
_cell.length_c   1.000
_cell.angle_alpha   90.00
_cell.angle_beta   90.00
_cell.angle_gamma   90.00
#
_symmetry.space_group_name_H-M   'P 1'
#
loop_
_entity.id
_entity.type
_entity.pdbx_description
1 polymer ?
#
loop_
_entity_poly.entity_id
_entity_poly.type
_entity_poly.pdbx_seq_one_letter_code
_entity_poly.pdbx_strand_id
1 'polypeptide(L)'
;QTDWYIDQMKRPAYDSPAVPIHWSRLQYVAGTREGTSVRPGTLEQVLEYYKDDPETLRQMVGDNPYELKNIIDHWVLNPNPDLRIIPTDSIVVTIDKEAVRRSGMMMAADSIPDVMHISLKGKRAVYKNEMMMYEMLAQCNWERPLYVAITVGKDNYGSLGDYFVREGLADRITPFNTKQSGRTVDTGKMYDNLMNRFRFGGLDNPKFYLDETVSRMCYTHRRMFAQLATALMAEGKKDKARNLVRKAERVMPPATLPHTFAGGSLDLARVWAQLGEKKQAAAIALPVARTASEYVNWYLSMPDDMLAREEQDCMYYLYQLHRATEALQEASSPQAGEMAKRLDSYNRILQARLYGASGMTPSVEHGARNVPVNVPGEATEGDRK
;
A
#
# COMPACT_ATOMS: atom_id res chain seq x y z
N GLN A 1 15.39 12.72 6.91
CA GLN A 1 15.81 11.60 7.79
C GLN A 1 16.88 12.12 8.72
N THR A 2 16.73 11.97 10.04
CA THR A 2 17.80 12.36 10.97
C THR A 2 18.90 11.28 10.97
N ASP A 3 20.16 11.68 11.03
CA ASP A 3 21.34 10.81 10.97
C ASP A 3 21.38 9.73 12.06
N TRP A 4 20.84 10.02 13.25
CA TRP A 4 20.78 9.05 14.34
C TRP A 4 19.93 7.80 14.03
N TYR A 5 18.93 7.88 13.13
CA TYR A 5 18.21 6.69 12.68
C TYR A 5 19.13 5.76 11.88
N ILE A 6 20.03 6.32 11.07
CA ILE A 6 21.01 5.55 10.30
C ILE A 6 22.02 4.92 11.28
N ASP A 7 22.47 5.68 12.29
CA ASP A 7 23.34 5.16 13.35
C ASP A 7 22.70 3.97 14.09
N GLN A 8 21.38 3.97 14.31
CA GLN A 8 20.66 2.85 14.91
C GLN A 8 20.59 1.64 13.98
N MET A 9 20.26 1.83 12.70
CA MET A 9 20.16 0.74 11.73
C MET A 9 21.50 0.01 11.50
N LYS A 10 22.61 0.75 11.63
CA LYS A 10 23.97 0.21 11.53
C LYS A 10 24.44 -0.58 12.76
N ARG A 11 23.61 -0.73 13.79
CA ARG A 11 23.88 -1.56 14.97
C ARG A 11 23.07 -2.85 14.90
N PRO A 12 23.61 -3.99 15.36
CA PRO A 12 22.81 -5.18 15.59
C PRO A 12 21.66 -4.90 16.56
N ALA A 13 20.53 -5.58 16.37
CA ALA A 13 19.34 -5.47 17.24
C ALA A 13 18.82 -6.86 17.57
N TYR A 14 18.88 -7.25 18.84
CA TYR A 14 18.62 -8.62 19.29
C TYR A 14 19.49 -9.62 18.48
N ASP A 15 18.88 -10.66 17.92
CA ASP A 15 19.55 -11.65 17.08
C ASP A 15 19.72 -11.21 15.62
N SER A 16 19.21 -10.02 15.25
CA SER A 16 19.38 -9.50 13.90
C SER A 16 20.74 -8.80 13.75
N PRO A 17 21.54 -9.15 12.73
CA PRO A 17 22.70 -8.35 12.36
C PRO A 17 22.27 -6.95 11.88
N ALA A 18 23.22 -6.03 11.87
CA ALA A 18 23.03 -4.68 11.33
C ALA A 18 22.57 -4.71 9.87
N VAL A 19 21.86 -3.67 9.44
CA VAL A 19 21.50 -3.55 8.01
C VAL A 19 22.74 -3.18 7.18
N PRO A 20 22.79 -3.57 5.89
CA PRO A 20 23.99 -3.40 5.07
C PRO A 20 24.10 -1.95 4.54
N ILE A 21 24.48 -1.01 5.41
CA ILE A 21 24.80 0.37 5.03
C ILE A 21 26.30 0.57 5.20
N HIS A 22 27.01 0.75 4.09
CA HIS A 22 28.47 0.87 4.08
C HIS A 22 28.96 2.32 4.18
N TRP A 23 28.05 3.30 4.12
CA TRP A 23 28.39 4.70 4.25
C TRP A 23 29.01 4.98 5.63
N SER A 24 30.14 5.68 5.66
CA SER A 24 30.73 6.28 6.86
C SER A 24 29.80 7.34 7.47
N ARG A 25 29.96 7.62 8.76
CA ARG A 25 29.11 8.61 9.46
C ARG A 25 29.16 10.00 8.83
N LEU A 26 30.34 10.42 8.35
CA LEU A 26 30.52 11.71 7.67
C LEU A 26 29.77 11.80 6.32
N GLN A 27 29.43 10.67 5.71
CA GLN A 27 28.69 10.68 4.44
C GLN A 27 27.19 10.95 4.62
N TYR A 28 26.62 10.76 5.81
CA TYR A 28 25.19 10.93 6.08
C TYR A 28 24.84 11.81 7.29
N VAL A 29 25.82 12.38 7.99
CA VAL A 29 25.58 13.34 9.09
C VAL A 29 24.67 14.49 8.64
N ALA A 30 23.93 15.07 9.58
CA ALA A 30 23.04 16.20 9.30
C ALA A 30 23.75 17.30 8.48
N GLY A 31 23.05 17.82 7.45
CA GLY A 31 23.59 18.82 6.51
C GLY A 31 24.37 18.22 5.35
N THR A 32 24.67 16.92 5.36
CA THR A 32 25.35 16.22 4.27
C THR A 32 24.37 15.35 3.49
N ARG A 33 24.33 15.53 2.15
CA ARG A 33 23.51 14.71 1.22
C ARG A 33 22.05 14.58 1.66
N GLU A 34 21.45 15.71 2.09
CA GLU A 34 20.02 15.73 2.49
C GLU A 34 19.10 15.46 1.31
N GLY A 35 19.46 15.94 0.12
CA GLY A 35 18.82 15.61 -1.15
C GLY A 35 19.84 15.62 -2.28
N THR A 36 19.93 14.51 -3.01
CA THR A 36 20.76 14.40 -4.21
C THR A 36 19.92 14.74 -5.42
N SER A 37 20.34 15.74 -6.19
CA SER A 37 19.63 16.19 -7.39
C SER A 37 19.59 15.10 -8.46
N VAL A 38 18.41 14.87 -9.03
CA VAL A 38 18.27 14.05 -10.25
C VAL A 38 18.50 14.96 -11.45
N ARG A 39 19.38 14.54 -12.36
CA ARG A 39 19.74 15.25 -13.59
C ARG A 39 19.61 14.27 -14.76
N PRO A 40 18.39 14.01 -15.23
CA PRO A 40 18.17 13.11 -16.37
C PRO A 40 18.90 13.67 -17.60
N GLY A 41 19.53 12.81 -18.41
CA GLY A 41 20.29 13.22 -19.60
C GLY A 41 21.79 13.40 -19.37
N THR A 42 22.24 13.59 -18.13
CA THR A 42 23.69 13.76 -17.85
C THR A 42 24.45 12.49 -18.15
N LEU A 43 23.88 11.33 -17.83
CA LEU A 43 24.52 10.05 -18.11
C LEU A 43 24.70 9.84 -19.61
N GLU A 44 23.64 10.09 -20.40
CA GLU A 44 23.67 9.97 -21.86
C GLU A 44 24.72 10.91 -22.49
N GLN A 45 24.87 12.13 -21.97
CA GLN A 45 25.91 13.07 -22.41
C GLN A 45 27.32 12.56 -22.13
N VAL A 46 27.56 11.97 -20.95
CA VAL A 46 28.85 11.39 -20.60
C VAL A 46 29.18 10.18 -21.48
N LEU A 47 28.20 9.30 -21.72
CA LEU A 47 28.35 8.15 -22.60
C LEU A 47 28.73 8.57 -24.03
N GLU A 48 28.06 9.60 -24.57
CA GLU A 48 28.37 10.11 -25.91
C GLU A 48 29.75 10.80 -25.98
N TYR A 49 30.11 11.57 -24.95
CA TYR A 49 31.38 12.30 -24.92
C TYR A 49 32.59 11.36 -24.88
N TYR A 50 32.51 10.26 -24.12
CA TYR A 50 33.60 9.27 -23.98
C TYR A 50 33.43 8.02 -24.85
N LYS A 51 32.59 8.06 -25.89
CA LYS A 51 32.34 6.89 -26.75
C LYS A 51 33.61 6.30 -27.40
N ASP A 52 34.59 7.17 -27.66
CA ASP A 52 35.86 6.81 -28.28
C ASP A 52 36.97 6.51 -27.24
N ASP A 53 36.66 6.61 -25.94
CA ASP A 53 37.57 6.30 -24.81
C ASP A 53 36.85 5.43 -23.75
N PRO A 54 36.63 4.13 -24.06
CA PRO A 54 35.88 3.23 -23.20
C PRO A 54 36.58 2.92 -21.87
N GLU A 55 37.92 3.05 -21.80
CA GLU A 55 38.67 2.81 -20.57
C GLU A 55 38.39 3.93 -19.55
N THR A 56 38.51 5.19 -19.97
CA THR A 56 38.17 6.34 -19.14
C THR A 56 36.69 6.33 -18.76
N LEU A 57 35.80 5.99 -19.70
CA LEU A 57 34.37 5.89 -19.42
C LEU A 57 34.10 4.88 -18.30
N ARG A 58 34.65 3.67 -18.43
CA ARG A 58 34.49 2.60 -17.43
C ARG A 58 35.01 3.03 -16.05
N GLN A 59 36.11 3.77 -15.98
CA GLN A 59 36.60 4.33 -14.71
C GLN A 59 35.64 5.36 -14.11
N MET A 60 34.97 6.16 -14.95
CA MET A 60 34.02 7.19 -14.50
C MET A 60 32.68 6.63 -14.04
N VAL A 61 32.08 5.69 -14.77
CA VAL A 61 30.69 5.26 -14.54
C VAL A 61 30.55 3.78 -14.14
N GLY A 62 31.66 3.04 -14.07
CA GLY A 62 31.68 1.61 -13.78
C GLY A 62 31.26 0.75 -14.98
N ASP A 63 31.09 -0.55 -14.72
CA ASP A 63 30.77 -1.56 -15.75
C ASP A 63 29.37 -1.40 -16.33
N ASN A 64 28.40 -1.05 -15.47
CA ASN A 64 27.04 -0.77 -15.85
C ASN A 64 26.65 0.62 -15.34
N PRO A 65 26.58 1.64 -16.21
CA PRO A 65 26.31 3.02 -15.79
C PRO A 65 24.94 3.25 -15.16
N TYR A 66 23.98 2.35 -15.41
CA TYR A 66 22.62 2.42 -14.87
C TYR A 66 22.46 1.63 -13.57
N GLU A 67 23.45 0.82 -13.17
CA GLU A 67 23.39 0.01 -11.95
C GLU A 67 23.39 0.88 -10.70
N LEU A 68 22.46 0.61 -9.79
CA LEU A 68 22.25 1.40 -8.58
C LEU A 68 23.53 1.53 -7.75
N LYS A 69 24.27 0.43 -7.59
CA LYS A 69 25.54 0.42 -6.87
C LYS A 69 26.57 1.36 -7.50
N ASN A 70 26.70 1.32 -8.83
CA ASN A 70 27.64 2.19 -9.54
C ASN A 70 27.24 3.66 -9.43
N ILE A 71 25.94 3.97 -9.51
CA ILE A 71 25.43 5.33 -9.30
C ILE A 71 25.77 5.84 -7.90
N ILE A 72 25.60 5.01 -6.86
CA ILE A 72 25.94 5.38 -5.48
C ILE A 72 27.44 5.66 -5.37
N ASP A 73 28.29 4.75 -5.84
CA ASP A 73 29.74 4.80 -5.64
C ASP A 73 30.40 5.92 -6.45
N HIS A 74 30.04 6.05 -7.73
CA HIS A 74 30.70 6.98 -8.66
C HIS A 74 30.09 8.37 -8.71
N TRP A 75 28.82 8.54 -8.34
CA TRP A 75 28.13 9.84 -8.40
C TRP A 75 27.74 10.35 -7.03
N VAL A 76 26.92 9.61 -6.27
CA VAL A 76 26.38 10.09 -4.98
C VAL A 76 27.49 10.28 -3.93
N LEU A 77 28.42 9.33 -3.87
CA LEU A 77 29.56 9.36 -2.95
C LEU A 77 30.80 10.01 -3.54
N ASN A 78 30.72 10.57 -4.76
CA ASN A 78 31.85 11.17 -5.45
C ASN A 78 32.57 12.20 -4.56
N PRO A 79 33.92 12.16 -4.47
CA PRO A 79 34.66 13.15 -3.71
C PRO A 79 34.47 14.57 -4.25
N ASN A 80 34.34 14.74 -5.58
CA ASN A 80 34.04 16.02 -6.22
C ASN A 80 32.56 16.41 -6.00
N PRO A 81 32.27 17.51 -5.28
CA PRO A 81 30.90 17.97 -5.03
C PRO A 81 30.07 18.24 -6.29
N ASP A 82 30.70 18.68 -7.38
CA ASP A 82 30.00 19.06 -8.62
C ASP A 82 29.41 17.83 -9.35
N LEU A 83 29.96 16.65 -9.08
CA LEU A 83 29.51 15.38 -9.63
C LEU A 83 28.51 14.65 -8.72
N ARG A 84 28.14 15.22 -7.57
CA ARG A 84 27.21 14.61 -6.60
C ARG A 84 25.74 14.74 -7.02
N ILE A 85 25.40 14.04 -8.08
CA ILE A 85 24.06 14.00 -8.67
C ILE A 85 23.62 12.54 -8.87
N ILE A 86 22.37 12.36 -9.29
CA ILE A 86 21.92 11.12 -9.92
C ILE A 86 21.79 11.44 -11.43
N PRO A 87 22.63 10.86 -12.31
CA PRO A 87 22.80 11.33 -13.68
C PRO A 87 21.72 10.80 -14.66
N THR A 88 20.77 10.02 -14.18
CA THR A 88 19.69 9.40 -14.95
C THR A 88 18.41 9.29 -14.12
N ASP A 89 17.26 9.12 -14.75
CA ASP A 89 16.00 8.81 -14.08
C ASP A 89 15.62 7.32 -14.16
N SER A 90 16.48 6.49 -14.76
CA SER A 90 16.26 5.08 -14.99
C SER A 90 17.38 4.29 -14.34
N ILE A 91 17.09 3.62 -13.23
CA ILE A 91 18.08 2.86 -12.45
C ILE A 91 17.76 1.37 -12.58
N VAL A 92 18.79 0.54 -12.65
CA VAL A 92 18.66 -0.93 -12.57
C VAL A 92 19.34 -1.48 -11.33
N VAL A 93 18.82 -2.58 -10.82
CA VAL A 93 19.44 -3.40 -9.77
C VAL A 93 19.59 -4.82 -10.32
N THR A 94 20.82 -5.26 -10.49
CA THR A 94 21.10 -6.63 -10.98
C THR A 94 20.64 -7.68 -9.96
N ILE A 95 20.04 -8.76 -10.45
CA ILE A 95 19.44 -9.80 -9.62
C ILE A 95 20.32 -11.04 -9.54
N ASP A 96 20.74 -11.40 -8.33
CA ASP A 96 21.24 -12.74 -8.04
C ASP A 96 20.04 -13.72 -7.99
N LYS A 97 19.83 -14.43 -9.11
CA LYS A 97 18.72 -15.38 -9.25
C LYS A 97 18.83 -16.54 -8.26
N GLU A 98 20.04 -16.96 -7.89
CA GLU A 98 20.23 -18.04 -6.92
C GLU A 98 19.90 -17.57 -5.51
N ALA A 99 20.30 -16.35 -5.13
CA ALA A 99 19.88 -15.75 -3.86
C ALA A 99 18.36 -15.61 -3.78
N VAL A 100 17.70 -15.15 -4.85
CA VAL A 100 16.23 -15.05 -4.91
C VAL A 100 15.59 -16.42 -4.70
N ARG A 101 16.07 -17.49 -5.35
CA ARG A 101 15.59 -18.87 -5.15
C ARG A 101 15.78 -19.35 -3.72
N ARG A 102 16.93 -19.08 -3.10
CA ARG A 102 17.22 -19.44 -1.69
C ARG A 102 16.37 -18.66 -0.68
N SER A 103 15.94 -17.45 -1.02
CA SER A 103 15.27 -16.53 -0.10
C SER A 103 13.85 -16.93 0.34
N GLY A 104 13.27 -17.95 -0.31
CA GLY A 104 11.90 -18.43 -0.07
C GLY A 104 10.82 -17.37 -0.27
N MET A 105 11.08 -16.30 -1.05
CA MET A 105 10.04 -15.32 -1.41
C MET A 105 9.05 -15.89 -2.42
N MET A 106 7.83 -15.34 -2.45
CA MET A 106 6.86 -15.68 -3.48
C MET A 106 7.38 -15.31 -4.87
N MET A 107 7.25 -16.23 -5.82
CA MET A 107 7.47 -15.98 -7.24
C MET A 107 6.29 -15.18 -7.82
N ALA A 108 6.41 -13.86 -7.81
CA ALA A 108 5.36 -12.96 -8.29
C ALA A 108 5.35 -12.78 -9.82
N ALA A 109 6.15 -13.55 -10.55
CA ALA A 109 6.15 -13.68 -12.00
C ALA A 109 6.53 -15.12 -12.39
N ASP A 110 6.46 -15.46 -13.67
CA ASP A 110 6.76 -16.81 -14.15
C ASP A 110 8.27 -17.09 -14.22
N SER A 111 9.11 -16.05 -14.20
CA SER A 111 10.57 -16.17 -14.14
C SER A 111 11.18 -15.05 -13.29
N ILE A 112 12.43 -15.26 -12.83
CA ILE A 112 13.21 -14.24 -12.13
C ILE A 112 13.84 -13.30 -13.17
N PRO A 113 13.56 -11.98 -13.13
CA PRO A 113 14.15 -11.04 -14.06
C PRO A 113 15.66 -10.91 -13.85
N ASP A 114 16.39 -10.49 -14.87
CA ASP A 114 17.83 -10.21 -14.75
C ASP A 114 18.11 -8.94 -13.95
N VAL A 115 17.22 -7.94 -14.06
CA VAL A 115 17.30 -6.66 -13.38
C VAL A 115 15.94 -6.23 -12.81
N MET A 116 15.97 -5.49 -11.71
CA MET A 116 14.83 -4.73 -11.21
C MET A 116 14.98 -3.26 -11.61
N HIS A 117 13.91 -2.62 -12.09
CA HIS A 117 13.96 -1.24 -12.56
C HIS A 117 13.41 -0.25 -11.52
N ILE A 118 14.18 0.79 -11.19
CA ILE A 118 13.73 1.88 -10.33
C ILE A 118 13.61 3.15 -11.19
N SER A 119 12.39 3.66 -11.31
CA SER A 119 12.15 4.92 -12.03
C SER A 119 12.13 6.11 -11.08
N LEU A 120 12.91 7.13 -11.43
CA LEU A 120 12.92 8.45 -10.81
C LEU A 120 12.26 9.50 -11.71
N LYS A 121 11.52 9.09 -12.73
CA LYS A 121 10.86 10.01 -13.66
C LYS A 121 9.97 11.00 -12.91
N GLY A 122 10.16 12.29 -13.19
CA GLY A 122 9.43 13.38 -12.52
C GLY A 122 9.98 13.77 -11.14
N LYS A 123 10.95 13.05 -10.58
CA LYS A 123 11.63 13.45 -9.33
C LYS A 123 12.73 14.47 -9.62
N ARG A 124 12.78 15.52 -8.80
CA ARG A 124 13.84 16.54 -8.84
C ARG A 124 15.05 16.17 -7.98
N ALA A 125 14.82 15.39 -6.92
CA ALA A 125 15.84 14.95 -5.99
C ALA A 125 15.42 13.62 -5.34
N VAL A 126 16.42 12.88 -4.87
CA VAL A 126 16.26 11.73 -3.97
C VAL A 126 16.75 12.16 -2.59
N TYR A 127 15.87 12.08 -1.60
CA TYR A 127 16.21 12.51 -0.23
C TYR A 127 16.91 11.41 0.55
N LYS A 128 17.58 11.79 1.64
CA LYS A 128 18.39 10.90 2.47
C LYS A 128 17.68 9.61 2.89
N ASN A 129 16.39 9.66 3.23
CA ASN A 129 15.60 8.46 3.56
C ASN A 129 15.55 7.46 2.40
N GLU A 130 15.22 7.93 1.20
CA GLU A 130 15.16 7.09 -0.01
C GLU A 130 16.55 6.59 -0.40
N MET A 131 17.57 7.44 -0.29
CA MET A 131 18.95 7.07 -0.59
C MET A 131 19.45 5.95 0.33
N MET A 132 19.07 5.94 1.62
CA MET A 132 19.41 4.84 2.52
C MET A 132 18.66 3.55 2.19
N MET A 133 17.43 3.63 1.66
CA MET A 133 16.73 2.45 1.13
C MET A 133 17.47 1.87 -0.07
N TYR A 134 17.93 2.73 -0.98
CA TYR A 134 18.71 2.33 -2.15
C TYR A 134 20.07 1.74 -1.78
N GLU A 135 20.78 2.33 -0.81
CA GLU A 135 22.00 1.75 -0.26
C GLU A 135 21.75 0.35 0.28
N MET A 136 20.77 0.17 1.17
CA MET A 136 20.45 -1.16 1.70
C MET A 136 20.11 -2.17 0.59
N LEU A 137 19.36 -1.72 -0.42
CA LEU A 137 18.99 -2.56 -1.57
C LEU A 137 20.21 -2.96 -2.40
N ALA A 138 21.12 -2.02 -2.68
CA ALA A 138 22.35 -2.26 -3.43
C ALA A 138 23.33 -3.21 -2.72
N GLN A 139 23.26 -3.29 -1.39
CA GLN A 139 24.17 -4.13 -0.59
C GLN A 139 23.55 -5.44 -0.09
N CYS A 140 22.22 -5.62 -0.12
CA CYS A 140 21.57 -6.79 0.50
C CYS A 140 21.71 -8.10 -0.29
N ASN A 141 22.03 -8.04 -1.59
CA ASN A 141 22.17 -9.17 -2.50
C ASN A 141 21.01 -10.18 -2.46
N TRP A 142 19.80 -9.74 -2.07
CA TRP A 142 18.60 -10.60 -1.92
C TRP A 142 18.70 -11.72 -0.88
N GLU A 143 19.81 -11.80 -0.13
CA GLU A 143 20.01 -12.79 0.93
C GLU A 143 19.31 -12.37 2.22
N ARG A 144 19.36 -11.06 2.53
CA ARG A 144 18.62 -10.46 3.63
C ARG A 144 17.32 -9.85 3.11
N PRO A 145 16.13 -10.34 3.51
CA PRO A 145 14.86 -9.74 3.14
C PRO A 145 14.74 -8.28 3.62
N LEU A 146 14.37 -7.39 2.72
CA LEU A 146 14.04 -6.00 3.04
C LEU A 146 12.53 -5.82 3.06
N TYR A 147 12.04 -5.10 4.08
CA TYR A 147 10.62 -4.85 4.28
C TYR A 147 10.35 -3.38 4.52
N VAL A 148 9.18 -2.92 4.08
CA VAL A 148 8.64 -1.59 4.34
C VAL A 148 7.33 -1.74 5.13
N ALA A 149 7.15 -0.93 6.16
CA ALA A 149 5.93 -0.96 6.96
C ALA A 149 4.72 -0.50 6.14
N ILE A 150 3.57 -1.16 6.28
CA ILE A 150 2.34 -0.80 5.53
C ILE A 150 1.71 0.52 5.98
N THR A 151 2.19 1.09 7.08
CA THR A 151 1.64 2.29 7.72
C THR A 151 2.32 3.59 7.26
N VAL A 152 3.36 3.51 6.42
CA VAL A 152 3.98 4.70 5.82
C VAL A 152 3.34 5.02 4.47
N GLY A 153 3.21 6.32 4.17
CA GLY A 153 2.64 6.79 2.90
C GLY A 153 3.53 6.43 1.70
N LYS A 154 2.91 6.33 0.51
CA LYS A 154 3.58 5.92 -0.74
C LYS A 154 4.81 6.77 -1.09
N ASP A 155 4.81 8.04 -0.70
CA ASP A 155 5.95 8.95 -0.92
C ASP A 155 7.23 8.50 -0.18
N ASN A 156 7.09 7.61 0.82
CA ASN A 156 8.20 7.03 1.56
C ASN A 156 8.66 5.67 1.01
N TYR A 157 8.10 5.18 -0.10
CA TYR A 157 8.47 3.88 -0.66
C TYR A 157 9.72 3.93 -1.55
N GLY A 158 10.28 5.12 -1.81
CA GLY A 158 11.48 5.24 -2.66
C GLY A 158 11.25 4.73 -4.07
N SER A 159 10.08 4.96 -4.68
CA SER A 159 9.72 4.39 -5.99
C SER A 159 9.73 2.85 -6.07
N LEU A 160 9.74 2.12 -4.94
CA LEU A 160 9.76 0.66 -4.91
C LEU A 160 8.37 0.01 -4.75
N GLY A 161 7.29 0.80 -4.68
CA GLY A 161 5.95 0.30 -4.37
C GLY A 161 5.40 -0.75 -5.34
N ASP A 162 5.83 -0.70 -6.61
CA ASP A 162 5.43 -1.66 -7.65
C ASP A 162 6.15 -3.03 -7.50
N TYR A 163 7.07 -3.15 -6.53
CA TYR A 163 7.89 -4.32 -6.25
C TYR A 163 7.55 -5.00 -4.91
N PHE A 164 6.43 -4.59 -4.30
CA PHE A 164 6.04 -5.04 -2.97
C PHE A 164 5.18 -6.30 -3.01
N VAL A 165 5.49 -7.23 -2.11
CA VAL A 165 4.63 -8.38 -1.77
C VAL A 165 4.25 -8.28 -0.30
N ARG A 166 2.94 -8.24 -0.01
CA ARG A 166 2.42 -8.20 1.36
C ARG A 166 2.56 -9.57 2.02
N GLU A 167 3.26 -9.61 3.15
CA GLU A 167 3.40 -10.82 3.97
C GLU A 167 2.81 -10.64 5.39
N GLY A 168 2.17 -9.49 5.68
CA GLY A 168 1.56 -9.17 6.96
C GLY A 168 1.50 -7.66 7.21
N LEU A 169 2.02 -7.20 8.36
CA LEU A 169 2.15 -5.78 8.71
C LEU A 169 3.30 -5.07 7.97
N ALA A 170 4.00 -5.79 7.10
CA ALA A 170 5.08 -5.26 6.29
C ALA A 170 5.01 -5.85 4.88
N ASP A 171 5.41 -5.04 3.92
CA ASP A 171 5.53 -5.40 2.52
C ASP A 171 7.00 -5.72 2.23
N ARG A 172 7.26 -6.91 1.70
CA ARG A 172 8.60 -7.34 1.27
C ARG A 172 8.95 -6.70 -0.05
N ILE A 173 10.17 -6.17 -0.18
CA ILE A 173 10.73 -5.73 -1.46
C ILE A 173 11.18 -6.97 -2.24
N THR A 174 10.73 -7.09 -3.49
CA THR A 174 11.03 -8.22 -4.38
C THR A 174 11.55 -7.72 -5.72
N PRO A 175 12.24 -8.53 -6.54
CA PRO A 175 12.67 -8.08 -7.86
C PRO A 175 11.54 -8.05 -8.90
N PHE A 176 10.33 -8.49 -8.54
CA PHE A 176 9.21 -8.66 -9.48
C PHE A 176 8.34 -7.41 -9.53
N ASN A 177 7.92 -6.99 -10.72
CA ASN A 177 6.88 -5.98 -10.86
C ASN A 177 5.51 -6.59 -10.49
N THR A 178 5.16 -6.52 -9.20
CA THR A 178 3.97 -7.15 -8.61
C THR A 178 2.68 -6.44 -9.01
N LYS A 179 2.78 -5.16 -9.36
CA LYS A 179 1.65 -4.40 -9.90
C LYS A 179 1.27 -4.89 -11.29
N GLN A 180 2.25 -5.17 -12.15
CA GLN A 180 2.00 -5.71 -13.49
C GLN A 180 1.44 -7.13 -13.43
N SER A 181 1.99 -7.98 -12.56
CA SER A 181 1.54 -9.37 -12.45
C SER A 181 0.26 -9.54 -11.64
N GLY A 182 -0.14 -8.52 -10.87
CA GLY A 182 -1.25 -8.59 -9.90
C GLY A 182 -0.95 -9.42 -8.65
N ARG A 183 0.20 -10.09 -8.57
CA ARG A 183 0.59 -10.97 -7.45
C ARG A 183 1.22 -10.15 -6.32
N THR A 184 0.39 -9.40 -5.60
CA THR A 184 0.81 -8.42 -4.58
C THR A 184 0.74 -8.93 -3.13
N VAL A 185 0.21 -10.13 -2.89
CA VAL A 185 0.03 -10.71 -1.54
C VAL A 185 0.55 -12.15 -1.54
N ASP A 186 1.45 -12.49 -0.62
CA ASP A 186 1.81 -13.88 -0.35
C ASP A 186 0.78 -14.48 0.62
N THR A 187 -0.28 -15.07 0.06
CA THR A 187 -1.37 -15.63 0.85
C THR A 187 -0.92 -16.81 1.72
N GLY A 188 0.15 -17.51 1.34
CA GLY A 188 0.70 -18.62 2.12
C GLY A 188 1.36 -18.15 3.40
N LYS A 189 2.36 -17.29 3.30
CA LYS A 189 3.07 -16.74 4.47
C LYS A 189 2.18 -15.87 5.33
N MET A 190 1.36 -15.00 4.72
CA MET A 190 0.48 -14.13 5.47
C MET A 190 -0.55 -14.94 6.27
N TYR A 191 -1.02 -16.08 5.73
CA TYR A 191 -1.90 -17.00 6.47
C TYR A 191 -1.19 -17.64 7.66
N ASP A 192 0.02 -18.18 7.50
CA ASP A 192 0.80 -18.73 8.62
C ASP A 192 1.04 -17.67 9.71
N ASN A 193 1.43 -16.46 9.28
CA ASN A 193 1.67 -15.33 10.17
C ASN A 193 0.42 -15.00 11.00
N LEU A 194 -0.75 -14.82 10.37
CA LEU A 194 -1.98 -14.43 11.07
C LEU A 194 -2.57 -15.56 11.92
N MET A 195 -2.46 -16.81 11.47
CA MET A 195 -3.06 -17.95 12.16
C MET A 195 -2.22 -18.42 13.35
N ASN A 196 -0.90 -18.44 13.19
CA ASN A 196 0.02 -19.14 14.10
C ASN A 196 0.97 -18.21 14.85
N ARG A 197 1.47 -17.13 14.21
CA ARG A 197 2.55 -16.31 14.77
C ARG A 197 2.08 -15.05 15.47
N PHE A 198 1.11 -14.34 14.91
CA PHE A 198 0.67 -13.06 15.43
C PHE A 198 -0.03 -13.21 16.79
N ARG A 199 0.07 -12.16 17.58
CA ARG A 199 -0.58 -12.01 18.88
C ARG A 199 -1.38 -10.72 18.86
N PHE A 200 -2.59 -10.75 19.41
CA PHE A 200 -3.55 -9.64 19.32
C PHE A 200 -3.76 -8.92 20.65
N GLY A 201 -2.78 -9.00 21.56
CA GLY A 201 -2.70 -8.14 22.73
C GLY A 201 -3.87 -8.18 23.71
N GLY A 202 -4.67 -9.25 23.74
CA GLY A 202 -5.82 -9.39 24.64
C GLY A 202 -7.11 -8.71 24.15
N LEU A 203 -7.20 -8.37 22.86
CA LEU A 203 -8.42 -7.81 22.24
C LEU A 203 -9.65 -8.71 22.37
N ASP A 204 -9.48 -10.00 22.66
CA ASP A 204 -10.53 -10.97 22.94
C ASP A 204 -11.11 -10.89 24.36
N ASN A 205 -10.54 -10.07 25.25
CA ASN A 205 -11.09 -9.79 26.57
C ASN A 205 -12.14 -8.65 26.50
N PRO A 206 -13.43 -8.92 26.76
CA PRO A 206 -14.49 -7.91 26.67
C PRO A 206 -14.39 -6.81 27.74
N LYS A 207 -13.55 -6.98 28.77
CA LYS A 207 -13.28 -5.95 29.79
C LYS A 207 -12.14 -5.01 29.39
N PHE A 208 -11.47 -5.29 28.26
CA PHE A 208 -10.35 -4.49 27.79
C PHE A 208 -10.86 -3.18 27.19
N TYR A 209 -10.48 -2.06 27.79
CA TYR A 209 -10.81 -0.74 27.27
C TYR A 209 -9.79 -0.32 26.22
N LEU A 210 -10.29 0.06 25.04
CA LEU A 210 -9.51 0.71 24.00
C LEU A 210 -9.94 2.16 23.92
N ASP A 211 -9.01 3.10 24.10
CA ASP A 211 -9.25 4.48 23.70
C ASP A 211 -9.33 4.59 22.17
N GLU A 212 -9.77 5.75 21.69
CA GLU A 212 -9.96 6.02 20.28
C GLU A 212 -8.67 5.84 19.46
N THR A 213 -7.52 6.30 19.99
CA THR A 213 -6.25 6.26 19.28
C THR A 213 -5.77 4.81 19.14
N VAL A 214 -5.84 4.02 20.21
CA VAL A 214 -5.44 2.62 20.18
C VAL A 214 -6.40 1.78 19.34
N SER A 215 -7.71 2.08 19.38
CA SER A 215 -8.71 1.43 18.50
C SER A 215 -8.37 1.61 17.02
N ARG A 216 -7.95 2.83 16.61
CA ARG A 216 -7.54 3.11 15.23
C ARG A 216 -6.30 2.33 14.81
N MET A 217 -5.34 2.08 15.71
CA MET A 217 -4.19 1.23 15.42
C MET A 217 -4.60 -0.25 15.19
N CYS A 218 -5.66 -0.70 15.85
CA CYS A 218 -6.19 -2.05 15.67
C CYS A 218 -6.92 -2.24 14.32
N TYR A 219 -7.36 -1.16 13.67
CA TYR A 219 -8.01 -1.24 12.35
C TYR A 219 -7.11 -1.82 11.27
N THR A 220 -5.80 -1.53 11.31
CA THR A 220 -4.82 -2.12 10.40
C THR A 220 -4.82 -3.65 10.52
N HIS A 221 -4.97 -4.18 11.73
CA HIS A 221 -5.02 -5.62 11.97
C HIS A 221 -6.26 -6.27 11.36
N ARG A 222 -7.44 -5.71 11.61
CA ARG A 222 -8.68 -6.20 10.98
C ARG A 222 -8.62 -6.12 9.46
N ARG A 223 -8.11 -5.01 8.91
CA ARG A 223 -7.97 -4.83 7.46
C ARG A 223 -7.06 -5.87 6.83
N MET A 224 -5.97 -6.27 7.50
CA MET A 224 -5.11 -7.35 7.02
C MET A 224 -5.86 -8.68 6.90
N PHE A 225 -6.69 -9.05 7.88
CA PHE A 225 -7.52 -10.26 7.77
C PHE A 225 -8.46 -10.15 6.57
N ALA A 226 -9.08 -8.99 6.38
CA ALA A 226 -9.98 -8.76 5.26
C ALA A 226 -9.27 -8.89 3.90
N GLN A 227 -8.12 -8.25 3.75
CA GLN A 227 -7.30 -8.32 2.52
C GLN A 227 -6.88 -9.75 2.20
N LEU A 228 -6.36 -10.48 3.20
CA LEU A 228 -5.95 -11.87 2.98
C LEU A 228 -7.15 -12.77 2.68
N ALA A 229 -8.28 -12.58 3.37
CA ALA A 229 -9.48 -13.37 3.14
C ALA A 229 -10.00 -13.17 1.71
N THR A 230 -10.04 -11.93 1.22
CA THR A 230 -10.38 -11.61 -0.17
C THR A 230 -9.42 -12.25 -1.17
N ALA A 231 -8.10 -12.19 -0.92
CA ALA A 231 -7.11 -12.83 -1.78
C ALA A 231 -7.27 -14.36 -1.80
N LEU A 232 -7.51 -15.00 -0.65
CA LEU A 232 -7.79 -16.44 -0.58
C LEU A 232 -9.07 -16.82 -1.31
N MET A 233 -10.11 -15.98 -1.27
CA MET A 233 -11.33 -16.19 -2.04
C MET A 233 -11.08 -16.10 -3.54
N ALA A 234 -10.28 -15.13 -4.01
CA ALA A 234 -9.88 -15.00 -5.40
C ALA A 234 -9.07 -16.21 -5.90
N GLU A 235 -8.25 -16.81 -5.03
CA GLU A 235 -7.51 -18.05 -5.31
C GLU A 235 -8.36 -19.33 -5.18
N GLY A 236 -9.66 -19.21 -4.85
CA GLY A 236 -10.54 -20.37 -4.64
C GLY A 236 -10.30 -21.15 -3.35
N LYS A 237 -9.43 -20.67 -2.45
CA LYS A 237 -9.08 -21.31 -1.17
C LYS A 237 -10.12 -21.03 -0.07
N LYS A 238 -11.37 -21.40 -0.33
CA LYS A 238 -12.54 -21.08 0.52
C LYS A 238 -12.41 -21.56 1.97
N ASP A 239 -11.86 -22.76 2.21
CA ASP A 239 -11.71 -23.28 3.57
C ASP A 239 -10.71 -22.47 4.39
N LYS A 240 -9.60 -22.03 3.77
CA LYS A 240 -8.64 -21.14 4.42
C LYS A 240 -9.28 -19.78 4.72
N ALA A 241 -9.99 -19.20 3.76
CA ALA A 241 -10.71 -17.93 3.96
C ALA A 241 -11.70 -18.04 5.12
N ARG A 242 -12.51 -19.12 5.19
CA ARG A 242 -13.45 -19.38 6.29
C ARG A 242 -12.75 -19.45 7.65
N ASN A 243 -11.66 -20.20 7.76
CA ASN A 243 -10.90 -20.30 9.00
C ASN A 243 -10.29 -18.96 9.42
N LEU A 244 -9.85 -18.16 8.45
CA LEU A 244 -9.24 -16.85 8.67
C LEU A 244 -10.26 -15.84 9.21
N VAL A 245 -11.45 -15.73 8.60
CA VAL A 245 -12.48 -14.79 9.08
C VAL A 245 -13.03 -15.20 10.45
N ARG A 246 -13.15 -16.50 10.73
CA ARG A 246 -13.46 -17.01 12.09
C ARG A 246 -12.41 -16.61 13.11
N LYS A 247 -11.13 -16.72 12.76
CA LYS A 247 -10.03 -16.27 13.61
C LYS A 247 -10.13 -14.76 13.88
N ALA A 248 -10.40 -13.95 12.85
CA ALA A 248 -10.53 -12.51 12.97
C ALA A 248 -11.62 -12.11 13.99
N GLU A 249 -12.81 -12.71 13.89
CA GLU A 249 -13.90 -12.45 14.84
C GLU A 249 -13.57 -12.89 16.27
N ARG A 250 -12.88 -14.03 16.41
CA ARG A 250 -12.49 -14.54 17.74
C ARG A 250 -11.46 -13.64 18.43
N VAL A 251 -10.46 -13.16 17.69
CA VAL A 251 -9.34 -12.40 18.27
C VAL A 251 -9.55 -10.89 18.28
N MET A 252 -10.51 -10.39 17.52
CA MET A 252 -10.90 -8.97 17.48
C MET A 252 -12.44 -8.85 17.48
N PRO A 253 -13.11 -9.32 18.55
CA PRO A 253 -14.55 -9.34 18.62
C PRO A 253 -15.14 -7.92 18.60
N PRO A 254 -16.37 -7.75 18.07
CA PRO A 254 -17.03 -6.45 17.99
C PRO A 254 -17.30 -5.81 19.35
N ALA A 255 -17.37 -6.60 20.43
CA ALA A 255 -17.56 -6.11 21.79
C ALA A 255 -16.37 -5.25 22.28
N THR A 256 -15.14 -5.58 21.85
CA THR A 256 -13.92 -4.83 22.21
C THR A 256 -13.52 -3.87 21.12
N LEU A 257 -13.60 -4.31 19.85
CA LEU A 257 -13.24 -3.50 18.69
C LEU A 257 -14.46 -3.46 17.75
N PRO A 258 -15.32 -2.43 17.83
CA PRO A 258 -16.53 -2.36 17.01
C PRO A 258 -16.25 -2.46 15.50
N HIS A 259 -17.21 -3.00 14.73
CA HIS A 259 -17.10 -3.02 13.27
C HIS A 259 -17.25 -1.62 12.70
N THR A 260 -16.26 -1.19 11.94
CA THR A 260 -16.23 0.12 11.28
C THR A 260 -15.87 -0.03 9.81
N PHE A 261 -16.25 0.96 9.01
CA PHE A 261 -15.83 1.07 7.62
C PHE A 261 -14.29 1.15 7.52
N ALA A 262 -13.67 2.05 8.30
CA ALA A 262 -12.22 2.24 8.32
C ALA A 262 -11.46 0.96 8.71
N GLY A 263 -12.03 0.09 9.54
CA GLY A 263 -11.45 -1.20 9.90
C GLY A 263 -11.45 -2.28 8.81
N GLY A 264 -12.00 -2.00 7.62
CA GLY A 264 -12.15 -3.00 6.56
C GLY A 264 -13.24 -4.04 6.86
N SER A 265 -14.21 -3.70 7.73
CA SER A 265 -15.22 -4.68 8.18
C SER A 265 -16.16 -5.11 7.05
N LEU A 266 -16.47 -4.23 6.10
CA LEU A 266 -17.36 -4.58 4.98
C LEU A 266 -16.74 -5.62 4.03
N ASP A 267 -15.42 -5.64 3.89
CA ASP A 267 -14.73 -6.67 3.11
C ASP A 267 -14.85 -8.04 3.80
N LEU A 268 -14.76 -8.09 5.14
CA LEU A 268 -15.05 -9.31 5.91
C LEU A 268 -16.50 -9.76 5.75
N ALA A 269 -17.46 -8.81 5.79
CA ALA A 269 -18.88 -9.11 5.56
C ALA A 269 -19.10 -9.75 4.19
N ARG A 270 -18.49 -9.18 3.14
CA ARG A 270 -18.54 -9.72 1.78
C ARG A 270 -17.94 -11.12 1.70
N VAL A 271 -16.79 -11.36 2.32
CA VAL A 271 -16.19 -12.72 2.35
C VAL A 271 -17.14 -13.72 3.03
N TRP A 272 -17.76 -13.36 4.15
CA TRP A 272 -18.75 -14.22 4.79
C TRP A 272 -19.95 -14.51 3.87
N ALA A 273 -20.48 -13.51 3.18
CA ALA A 273 -21.58 -13.68 2.24
C ALA A 273 -21.19 -14.63 1.09
N GLN A 274 -19.99 -14.46 0.51
CA GLN A 274 -19.46 -15.34 -0.54
C GLN A 274 -19.19 -16.77 -0.07
N LEU A 275 -18.94 -16.98 1.22
CA LEU A 275 -18.83 -18.29 1.86
C LEU A 275 -20.20 -18.94 2.18
N GLY A 276 -21.31 -18.23 1.92
CA GLY A 276 -22.68 -18.66 2.21
C GLY A 276 -23.17 -18.33 3.63
N GLU A 277 -22.35 -17.66 4.44
CA GLU A 277 -22.58 -17.39 5.87
C GLU A 277 -23.28 -16.04 6.05
N LYS A 278 -24.50 -15.96 5.53
CA LYS A 278 -25.30 -14.73 5.42
C LYS A 278 -25.55 -14.02 6.75
N LYS A 279 -25.76 -14.77 7.83
CA LYS A 279 -26.03 -14.19 9.16
C LYS A 279 -24.81 -13.43 9.70
N GLN A 280 -23.61 -14.00 9.52
CA GLN A 280 -22.34 -13.42 9.94
C GLN A 280 -22.03 -12.17 9.10
N ALA A 281 -22.24 -12.24 7.77
CA ALA A 281 -22.13 -11.08 6.90
C ALA A 281 -23.02 -9.91 7.36
N ALA A 282 -24.31 -10.19 7.65
CA ALA A 282 -25.24 -9.17 8.13
C ALA A 282 -24.87 -8.62 9.52
N ALA A 283 -24.36 -9.47 10.42
CA ALA A 283 -23.91 -9.07 11.76
C ALA A 283 -22.74 -8.08 11.72
N ILE A 284 -21.92 -8.11 10.66
CA ILE A 284 -20.83 -7.15 10.45
C ILE A 284 -21.34 -5.88 9.72
N ALA A 285 -22.12 -6.03 8.66
CA ALA A 285 -22.53 -4.92 7.82
C ALA A 285 -23.56 -3.99 8.50
N LEU A 286 -24.48 -4.55 9.30
CA LEU A 286 -25.55 -3.79 9.93
C LEU A 286 -25.05 -2.73 10.94
N PRO A 287 -24.12 -3.03 11.85
CA PRO A 287 -23.52 -2.00 12.71
C PRO A 287 -22.88 -0.85 11.91
N VAL A 288 -22.15 -1.16 10.83
CA VAL A 288 -21.55 -0.13 9.98
C VAL A 288 -22.61 0.76 9.32
N ALA A 289 -23.69 0.17 8.79
CA ALA A 289 -24.81 0.92 8.22
C ALA A 289 -25.52 1.81 9.26
N ARG A 290 -25.69 1.31 10.49
CA ARG A 290 -26.32 2.07 11.59
C ARG A 290 -25.47 3.27 11.99
N THR A 291 -24.18 3.06 12.27
CA THR A 291 -23.26 4.16 12.60
C THR A 291 -23.21 5.19 11.48
N ALA A 292 -23.10 4.76 10.22
CA ALA A 292 -23.14 5.69 9.09
C ALA A 292 -24.47 6.48 9.03
N SER A 293 -25.61 5.82 9.27
CA SER A 293 -26.91 6.50 9.33
C SER A 293 -27.00 7.52 10.47
N GLU A 294 -26.44 7.22 11.64
CA GLU A 294 -26.41 8.12 12.80
C GLU A 294 -25.61 9.39 12.49
N TYR A 295 -24.44 9.26 11.86
CA TYR A 295 -23.64 10.42 11.43
C TYR A 295 -24.36 11.24 10.36
N VAL A 296 -24.92 10.60 9.32
CA VAL A 296 -25.66 11.33 8.28
C VAL A 296 -26.86 12.07 8.88
N ASN A 297 -27.61 11.44 9.79
CA ASN A 297 -28.69 12.11 10.52
C ASN A 297 -28.18 13.34 11.29
N TRP A 298 -27.03 13.23 11.96
CA TRP A 298 -26.45 14.34 12.70
C TRP A 298 -26.04 15.50 11.78
N TYR A 299 -25.35 15.25 10.67
CA TYR A 299 -25.04 16.28 9.68
C TYR A 299 -26.32 16.92 9.13
N LEU A 300 -27.33 16.11 8.78
CA LEU A 300 -28.63 16.59 8.32
C LEU A 300 -29.45 17.31 9.41
N SER A 301 -29.03 17.28 10.67
CA SER A 301 -29.66 18.08 11.74
C SER A 301 -29.08 19.49 11.87
N MET A 302 -27.91 19.74 11.25
CA MET A 302 -27.25 21.04 11.30
C MET A 302 -27.98 22.10 10.45
N PRO A 303 -27.78 23.40 10.70
CA PRO A 303 -28.17 24.48 9.78
C PRO A 303 -27.52 24.34 8.39
N ASP A 304 -28.14 24.91 7.35
CA ASP A 304 -27.69 24.76 5.96
C ASP A 304 -26.26 25.27 5.72
N ASP A 305 -25.85 26.36 6.35
CA ASP A 305 -24.50 26.91 6.20
C ASP A 305 -23.42 26.00 6.79
N MET A 306 -23.70 25.37 7.94
CA MET A 306 -22.83 24.39 8.57
C MET A 306 -22.78 23.09 7.76
N LEU A 307 -23.94 22.60 7.31
CA LEU A 307 -24.02 21.42 6.45
C LEU A 307 -23.22 21.60 5.15
N ALA A 308 -23.25 22.78 4.55
CA ALA A 308 -22.48 23.08 3.34
C ALA A 308 -20.96 23.06 3.61
N ARG A 309 -20.50 23.52 4.78
CA ARG A 309 -19.07 23.42 5.16
C ARG A 309 -18.63 21.98 5.41
N GLU A 310 -19.51 21.18 6.00
CA GLU A 310 -19.26 19.79 6.40
C GLU A 310 -19.72 18.77 5.35
N GLU A 311 -20.04 19.21 4.13
CA GLU A 311 -20.63 18.36 3.09
C GLU A 311 -19.73 17.15 2.80
N GLN A 312 -18.42 17.36 2.70
CA GLN A 312 -17.47 16.31 2.37
C GLN A 312 -17.51 15.16 3.39
N ASP A 313 -17.66 15.47 4.67
CA ASP A 313 -17.74 14.45 5.73
C ASP A 313 -19.12 13.78 5.75
N CYS A 314 -20.21 14.53 5.52
CA CYS A 314 -21.53 13.95 5.33
C CYS A 314 -21.55 12.95 4.16
N MET A 315 -20.96 13.33 3.03
CA MET A 315 -20.81 12.48 1.85
C MET A 315 -19.95 11.24 2.12
N TYR A 316 -18.91 11.36 2.95
CA TYR A 316 -18.12 10.21 3.38
C TYR A 316 -18.98 9.19 4.15
N TYR A 317 -19.85 9.60 5.06
CA TYR A 317 -20.75 8.66 5.76
C TYR A 317 -21.89 8.14 4.87
N LEU A 318 -22.40 8.93 3.92
CA LEU A 318 -23.33 8.44 2.91
C LEU A 318 -22.72 7.32 2.06
N TYR A 319 -21.46 7.50 1.66
CA TYR A 319 -20.72 6.44 0.95
C TYR A 319 -20.59 5.18 1.80
N GLN A 320 -20.28 5.31 3.10
CA GLN A 320 -20.23 4.16 4.00
C GLN A 320 -21.58 3.44 4.11
N LEU A 321 -22.68 4.19 4.23
CA LEU A 321 -24.03 3.62 4.27
C LEU A 321 -24.36 2.89 2.97
N HIS A 322 -24.02 3.47 1.82
CA HIS A 322 -24.18 2.80 0.52
C HIS A 322 -23.43 1.47 0.49
N ARG A 323 -22.13 1.46 0.79
CA ARG A 323 -21.30 0.25 0.81
C ARG A 323 -21.80 -0.80 1.81
N ALA A 324 -22.26 -0.37 2.98
CA ALA A 324 -22.82 -1.28 3.98
C ALA A 324 -24.17 -1.87 3.54
N THR A 325 -24.98 -1.09 2.82
CA THR A 325 -26.24 -1.53 2.24
C THR A 325 -26.02 -2.58 1.16
N GLU A 326 -25.03 -2.40 0.27
CA GLU A 326 -24.62 -3.43 -0.71
C GLU A 326 -24.23 -4.73 0.00
N ALA A 327 -23.41 -4.66 1.05
CA ALA A 327 -23.01 -5.84 1.82
C ALA A 327 -24.21 -6.53 2.50
N LEU A 328 -25.20 -5.77 2.97
CA LEU A 328 -26.46 -6.31 3.51
C LEU A 328 -27.31 -6.99 2.43
N GLN A 329 -27.33 -6.46 1.21
CA GLN A 329 -28.01 -7.07 0.06
C GLN A 329 -27.34 -8.37 -0.36
N GLU A 330 -26.01 -8.39 -0.47
CA GLU A 330 -25.21 -9.61 -0.71
C GLU A 330 -25.49 -10.68 0.37
N ALA A 331 -25.64 -10.25 1.62
CA ALA A 331 -26.02 -11.12 2.73
C ALA A 331 -27.51 -11.55 2.72
N SER A 332 -28.34 -11.05 1.79
CA SER A 332 -29.80 -11.22 1.80
C SER A 332 -30.44 -10.87 3.15
N SER A 333 -29.92 -9.83 3.80
CA SER A 333 -30.37 -9.37 5.11
C SER A 333 -31.76 -8.72 5.01
N PRO A 334 -32.71 -9.01 5.92
CA PRO A 334 -34.02 -8.36 5.90
C PRO A 334 -33.94 -6.84 6.14
N GLN A 335 -32.87 -6.36 6.79
CA GLN A 335 -32.62 -4.94 7.02
C GLN A 335 -32.10 -4.20 5.76
N ALA A 336 -31.72 -4.91 4.69
CA ALA A 336 -31.16 -4.30 3.49
C ALA A 336 -32.14 -3.30 2.85
N GLY A 337 -33.43 -3.65 2.78
CA GLY A 337 -34.46 -2.78 2.21
C GLY A 337 -34.72 -1.52 3.03
N GLU A 338 -34.62 -1.59 4.36
CA GLU A 338 -34.73 -0.42 5.24
C GLU A 338 -33.55 0.54 5.02
N MET A 339 -32.33 0.00 5.00
CA MET A 339 -31.10 0.81 4.81
C MET A 339 -31.06 1.47 3.43
N ALA A 340 -31.51 0.77 2.38
CA ALA A 340 -31.64 1.33 1.04
C ALA A 340 -32.63 2.52 0.99
N LYS A 341 -33.82 2.36 1.57
CA LYS A 341 -34.80 3.47 1.66
C LYS A 341 -34.25 4.67 2.43
N ARG A 342 -33.51 4.41 3.50
CA ARG A 342 -32.88 5.45 4.33
C ARG A 342 -31.81 6.20 3.53
N LEU A 343 -30.95 5.48 2.81
CA LEU A 343 -29.94 6.06 1.92
C LEU A 343 -30.59 6.95 0.85
N ASP A 344 -31.65 6.47 0.18
CA ASP A 344 -32.39 7.26 -0.81
C ASP A 344 -32.99 8.54 -0.20
N SER A 345 -33.56 8.42 1.00
CA SER A 345 -34.09 9.56 1.74
C SER A 345 -33.02 10.59 2.04
N TYR A 346 -31.84 10.17 2.53
CA TYR A 346 -30.75 11.08 2.85
C TYR A 346 -30.22 11.79 1.61
N ASN A 347 -30.01 11.07 0.50
CA ASN A 347 -29.59 11.68 -0.76
C ASN A 347 -30.57 12.75 -1.23
N ARG A 348 -31.89 12.50 -1.12
CA ARG A 348 -32.90 13.50 -1.49
C ARG A 348 -32.87 14.73 -0.58
N ILE A 349 -32.76 14.54 0.74
CA ILE A 349 -32.71 15.65 1.71
C ILE A 349 -31.45 16.49 1.48
N LEU A 350 -30.28 15.85 1.36
CA LEU A 350 -29.01 16.54 1.13
C LEU A 350 -29.05 17.33 -0.18
N GLN A 351 -29.54 16.71 -1.26
CA GLN A 351 -29.68 17.37 -2.56
C GLN A 351 -30.57 18.61 -2.48
N ALA A 352 -31.73 18.49 -1.84
CA ALA A 352 -32.69 19.59 -1.73
C ALA A 352 -32.11 20.77 -0.91
N ARG A 353 -31.36 20.48 0.15
CA ARG A 353 -30.82 21.49 1.06
C ARG A 353 -29.57 22.20 0.52
N LEU A 354 -28.68 21.49 -0.16
CA LEU A 354 -27.43 22.07 -0.67
C LEU A 354 -27.53 22.63 -2.08
N TYR A 355 -28.40 22.07 -2.92
CA TYR A 355 -28.41 22.36 -4.36
C TYR A 355 -29.78 22.82 -4.90
N GLY A 356 -30.83 22.81 -4.07
CA GLY A 356 -32.19 23.18 -4.46
C GLY A 356 -32.88 22.15 -5.38
N ALA A 357 -34.14 22.42 -5.72
CA ALA A 357 -35.01 21.50 -6.49
C ALA A 357 -34.59 21.29 -7.96
N SER A 358 -33.68 22.11 -8.49
CA SER A 358 -33.23 22.11 -9.89
C SER A 358 -32.28 20.96 -10.25
N GLY A 359 -31.78 20.21 -9.25
CA GLY A 359 -30.85 19.10 -9.44
C GLY A 359 -31.50 17.73 -9.68
N MET A 360 -32.83 17.64 -9.78
CA MET A 360 -33.53 16.39 -10.12
C MET A 360 -33.27 16.02 -11.60
N THR A 361 -32.17 15.32 -11.87
CA THR A 361 -32.12 14.41 -13.01
C THR A 361 -32.23 12.98 -12.49
N PRO A 362 -33.40 12.31 -12.65
CA PRO A 362 -33.49 10.89 -12.42
C PRO A 362 -32.91 10.18 -13.66
N SER A 363 -31.76 9.52 -13.50
CA SER A 363 -31.40 8.41 -14.38
C SER A 363 -30.98 7.22 -13.54
N VAL A 364 -31.99 6.50 -13.05
CA VAL A 364 -31.86 5.06 -12.86
C VAL A 364 -31.96 4.45 -14.25
N GLU A 365 -30.89 4.53 -15.02
CA GLU A 365 -30.69 3.61 -16.14
C GLU A 365 -29.96 2.39 -15.61
N HIS A 366 -30.61 1.23 -15.72
CA HIS A 366 -29.94 -0.06 -15.66
C HIS A 366 -28.94 -0.12 -16.83
N GLY A 367 -27.72 0.33 -16.58
CA GLY A 367 -26.65 0.34 -17.56
C GLY A 367 -25.33 0.35 -16.83
N ALA A 368 -24.60 -0.76 -16.92
CA ALA A 368 -23.23 -0.85 -16.47
C ALA A 368 -22.41 0.31 -17.06
N ARG A 369 -22.13 1.33 -16.26
CA ARG A 369 -21.09 2.32 -16.53
C ARG A 369 -20.04 2.18 -15.45
N ASN A 370 -18.95 1.53 -15.87
CA ASN A 370 -17.71 1.44 -15.14
C ASN A 370 -17.31 2.83 -14.61
N VAL A 371 -17.16 2.93 -13.29
CA VAL A 371 -16.25 3.91 -12.71
C VAL A 371 -14.87 3.62 -13.31
N PRO A 372 -14.14 4.60 -13.84
CA PRO A 372 -12.83 4.35 -14.43
C PRO A 372 -11.89 3.85 -13.32
N VAL A 373 -11.63 2.55 -13.35
CA VAL A 373 -10.47 1.96 -12.72
C VAL A 373 -9.29 2.53 -13.50
N ASN A 374 -8.53 3.40 -12.84
CA ASN A 374 -7.29 3.92 -13.38
C ASN A 374 -6.27 2.76 -13.41
N VAL A 375 -6.29 1.99 -14.50
CA VAL A 375 -5.28 1.00 -14.85
C VAL A 375 -4.22 1.74 -15.66
N PRO A 376 -2.94 1.76 -15.23
CA PRO A 376 -1.88 2.35 -16.03
C PRO A 376 -1.68 1.52 -17.30
N GLY A 377 -1.74 2.21 -18.44
CA GLY A 377 -1.88 1.63 -19.77
C GLY A 377 -0.75 0.71 -20.22
N GLU A 378 -1.15 -0.35 -20.89
CA GLU A 378 -0.37 -1.04 -21.92
C GLU A 378 -0.24 -0.11 -23.13
N ALA A 379 0.99 0.06 -23.60
CA ALA A 379 1.28 0.65 -24.89
C ALA A 379 0.96 -0.38 -25.98
N THR A 380 0.14 0.00 -26.96
CA THR A 380 0.07 -0.70 -28.24
C THR A 380 0.66 0.18 -29.33
N GLU A 381 1.73 -0.36 -29.92
CA GLU A 381 2.23 -0.11 -31.26
C GLU A 381 1.15 0.14 -32.31
N GLY A 382 1.49 1.04 -33.23
CA GLY A 382 1.10 0.94 -34.63
C GLY A 382 -0.12 1.74 -35.05
N ASP A 383 0.09 2.92 -35.65
CA ASP A 383 -0.30 3.03 -37.03
C ASP A 383 0.53 4.02 -37.85
N ARG A 384 0.92 3.54 -39.03
CA ARG A 384 1.66 4.21 -40.08
C ARG A 384 0.84 5.38 -40.64
N LYS A 385 1.47 6.55 -40.78
CA LYS A 385 1.64 7.24 -42.06
C LYS A 385 2.59 8.44 -41.95
#